data_AF-A0A928S5Q5-F1
#
_entry.id   AF-A0A928S5Q5-F1
#
_cell.length_a   1.000
_cell.length_b   1.000
_cell.length_c   1.000
_cell.angle_alpha   90.00
_cell.angle_beta   90.00
_cell.angle_gamma   90.00
#
_symmetry.space_group_name_H-M   'P 1'
#
loop_
_entity.id
_entity.type
_entity.pdbx_description
1 polymer ?
#
loop_
_entity_poly.entity_id
_entity_poly.type
_entity_poly.pdbx_seq_one_letter_code
_entity_poly.pdbx_strand_id
1 'polypeptide(L)'
;MRRFSWIHAVVVGAGLMAGRAGADDFEIAWFTIDGGGGLAAGGEFEVGGTTGQPDAGDLTAGEFSLTGGFWGGAGGGCSGAERIGKAKCRARNGGNQLKVVLKNGVPGDDFTVTLDDGATDSGTINARGKGKAVFNDRPSGGGNAGAVWSCGATDEKSYDCP
;
A
#
# COMPACT_ATOMS: atom_id res chain seq x y z
N MET A 1 -26.23 32.33 84.94
CA MET A 1 -27.04 31.12 84.67
C MET A 1 -27.56 31.21 83.24
N ARG A 2 -27.39 30.12 82.48
CA ARG A 2 -27.75 29.91 81.05
C ARG A 2 -29.20 30.36 80.77
N ARG A 3 -29.59 30.82 79.55
CA ARG A 3 -30.31 30.08 78.46
C ARG A 3 -30.44 30.92 77.14
N PHE A 4 -30.02 30.33 76.01
CA PHE A 4 -30.67 30.19 74.67
C PHE A 4 -31.51 31.34 74.05
N SER A 5 -31.62 31.59 72.73
CA SER A 5 -30.99 31.16 71.47
C SER A 5 -31.82 31.73 70.28
N TRP A 6 -31.20 32.54 69.41
CA TRP A 6 -31.30 32.58 67.92
C TRP A 6 -32.59 33.17 67.30
N ILE A 7 -32.52 34.02 66.26
CA ILE A 7 -32.58 33.59 64.83
C ILE A 7 -31.73 34.51 63.91
N HIS A 8 -30.67 33.88 63.40
CA HIS A 8 -29.91 33.96 62.15
C HIS A 8 -30.19 35.06 61.11
N ALA A 9 -29.14 35.85 60.85
CA ALA A 9 -28.78 36.29 59.52
C ALA A 9 -27.58 35.44 59.06
N VAL A 10 -27.80 34.45 58.18
CA VAL A 10 -26.74 33.92 57.32
C VAL A 10 -27.38 33.52 55.99
N VAL A 11 -27.14 34.34 54.96
CA VAL A 11 -27.29 33.91 53.58
C VAL A 11 -26.02 33.14 53.23
N VAL A 12 -26.06 31.81 53.28
CA VAL A 12 -25.04 30.98 52.63
C VAL A 12 -25.52 30.73 51.21
N GLY A 13 -24.90 31.41 50.24
CA GLY A 13 -25.03 31.03 48.84
C GLY A 13 -24.47 29.62 48.66
N ALA A 14 -25.35 28.67 48.32
CA ALA A 14 -24.95 27.35 47.87
C ALA A 14 -24.32 27.50 46.47
N GLY A 15 -23.03 27.82 46.43
CA GLY A 15 -22.23 27.72 45.22
C GLY A 15 -22.19 26.25 44.80
N LEU A 16 -22.72 25.96 43.61
CA LEU A 16 -22.50 24.70 42.91
C LEU A 16 -20.99 24.46 42.78
N MET A 17 -20.42 23.67 43.69
CA MET A 17 -19.17 22.97 43.40
C MET A 17 -19.51 21.81 42.48
N ALA A 18 -19.78 22.13 41.21
CA ALA A 18 -19.58 21.17 40.14
C ALA A 18 -18.08 20.91 40.10
N GLY A 19 -17.63 19.92 40.89
CA GLY A 19 -16.27 19.41 40.77
C GLY A 19 -16.06 19.07 39.30
N ARG A 20 -15.16 19.80 38.64
CA ARG A 20 -14.66 19.38 37.35
C ARG A 20 -13.93 18.07 37.63
N ALA A 21 -14.58 16.95 37.35
CA ALA A 21 -13.87 15.72 37.09
C ALA A 21 -12.94 16.05 35.92
N GLY A 22 -11.66 16.26 36.21
CA GLY A 22 -10.66 16.34 35.15
C GLY A 22 -10.75 15.03 34.39
N ALA A 23 -10.94 15.10 33.08
CA ALA A 23 -10.61 13.96 32.25
C ALA A 23 -9.08 13.82 32.39
N ASP A 24 -8.64 12.80 33.11
CA ASP A 24 -7.22 12.46 33.11
C ASP A 24 -6.87 12.06 31.66
N ASP A 25 -5.81 12.64 31.11
CA ASP A 25 -5.26 12.22 29.82
C ASP A 25 -4.61 10.84 30.02
N PHE A 26 -5.39 9.79 29.80
CA PHE A 26 -4.88 8.42 29.87
C PHE A 26 -3.94 8.18 28.67
N GLU A 27 -2.64 8.25 28.92
CA GLU A 27 -1.60 7.90 27.95
C GLU A 27 -1.06 6.48 28.22
N ILE A 28 -0.92 5.68 27.16
CA ILE A 28 -0.10 4.46 27.20
C ILE A 28 1.34 4.85 26.88
N ALA A 29 2.10 5.17 27.92
CA ALA A 29 3.48 5.65 27.79
C ALA A 29 4.47 4.62 27.20
N TRP A 30 4.09 3.33 27.18
CA TRP A 30 4.92 2.27 26.62
C TRP A 30 4.06 1.10 26.14
N PHE A 31 4.36 0.62 24.93
CA PHE A 31 3.73 -0.55 24.33
C PHE A 31 4.74 -1.30 23.44
N THR A 32 4.50 -2.59 23.23
CA THR A 32 5.10 -3.37 22.13
C THR A 32 4.01 -3.76 21.15
N ILE A 33 4.34 -3.76 19.86
CA ILE A 33 3.49 -4.34 18.82
C ILE A 33 4.21 -5.58 18.31
N ASP A 34 3.75 -6.75 18.75
CA ASP A 34 4.30 -8.02 18.31
C ASP A 34 3.69 -8.40 16.95
N GLY A 35 4.56 -8.71 15.98
CA GLY A 35 4.15 -9.25 14.69
C GLY A 35 3.81 -10.74 14.77
N GLY A 36 3.14 -11.24 13.74
CA GLY A 36 2.84 -12.66 13.61
C GLY A 36 2.45 -13.04 12.19
N GLY A 37 2.26 -14.33 11.93
CA GLY A 37 1.84 -14.82 10.62
C GLY A 37 2.37 -16.21 10.31
N GLY A 38 1.94 -16.74 9.17
CA GLY A 38 2.36 -18.04 8.70
C GLY A 38 1.41 -18.64 7.67
N LEU A 39 1.80 -19.80 7.17
CA LEU A 39 1.01 -20.63 6.28
C LEU A 39 0.32 -21.70 7.13
N ALA A 40 -0.99 -21.85 6.94
CA ALA A 40 -1.78 -22.93 7.48
C ALA A 40 -2.33 -23.77 6.32
N ALA A 41 -2.15 -25.08 6.36
CA ALA A 41 -2.62 -25.99 5.32
C ALA A 41 -3.68 -26.97 5.85
N GLY A 42 -4.67 -27.29 5.01
CA GLY A 42 -5.71 -28.27 5.30
C GLY A 42 -6.34 -28.81 4.03
N GLY A 43 -6.16 -30.11 3.76
CA GLY A 43 -6.60 -30.72 2.50
C GLY A 43 -5.79 -30.20 1.31
N GLU A 44 -6.46 -29.79 0.24
CA GLU A 44 -5.85 -29.18 -0.96
C GLU A 44 -5.61 -27.67 -0.84
N PHE A 45 -6.00 -27.04 0.26
CA PHE A 45 -5.93 -25.58 0.42
C PHE A 45 -4.85 -25.16 1.41
N GLU A 46 -4.23 -24.02 1.11
CA GLU A 46 -3.27 -23.32 1.95
C GLU A 46 -3.75 -21.88 2.18
N VAL A 47 -3.66 -21.41 3.42
CA VAL A 47 -4.05 -20.07 3.84
C VAL A 47 -2.84 -19.40 4.49
N GLY A 48 -2.38 -18.30 3.90
CA GLY A 48 -1.32 -17.46 4.44
C GLY A 48 -1.87 -16.17 5.02
N GLY A 49 -1.29 -15.71 6.14
CA GLY A 49 -1.63 -14.42 6.73
C GLY A 49 -0.51 -13.82 7.56
N THR A 50 -0.60 -12.51 7.80
CA THR A 50 0.29 -11.75 8.68
C THR A 50 -0.53 -10.94 9.69
N THR A 51 0.04 -10.66 10.87
CA THR A 51 -0.55 -9.86 11.94
C THR A 51 0.44 -8.78 12.34
N GLY A 52 -0.06 -7.57 12.64
CA GLY A 52 0.78 -6.41 12.96
C GLY A 52 1.30 -5.66 11.73
N GLN A 53 0.61 -5.75 10.58
CA GLN A 53 0.97 -4.95 9.40
C GLN A 53 0.66 -3.47 9.65
N PRO A 54 1.55 -2.55 9.26
CA PRO A 54 1.25 -1.12 9.23
C PRO A 54 0.08 -0.83 8.29
N ASP A 55 -0.63 0.28 8.55
CA ASP A 55 -1.75 0.73 7.72
C ASP A 55 -1.37 0.79 6.24
N ALA A 56 -2.35 0.52 5.37
CA ALA A 56 -2.12 0.52 3.93
C ALA A 56 -1.74 1.92 3.41
N GLY A 57 -0.71 1.98 2.57
CA GLY A 57 -0.24 3.20 1.91
C GLY A 57 1.10 3.70 2.46
N ASP A 58 1.52 4.89 2.00
CA ASP A 58 2.78 5.49 2.42
C ASP A 58 2.61 6.24 3.74
N LEU A 59 3.37 5.80 4.74
CA LEU A 59 3.44 6.38 6.07
C LEU A 59 4.75 7.16 6.20
N THR A 60 4.65 8.48 6.34
CA THR A 60 5.82 9.36 6.44
C THR A 60 5.92 10.01 7.81
N ALA A 61 7.11 10.01 8.41
CA ALA A 61 7.43 10.73 9.64
C ALA A 61 8.82 11.39 9.53
N GLY A 62 8.84 12.70 9.27
CA GLY A 62 10.10 13.41 8.99
C GLY A 62 10.77 12.89 7.71
N GLU A 63 12.02 12.43 7.83
CA GLU A 63 12.78 11.83 6.71
C GLU A 63 12.51 10.33 6.54
N PHE A 64 11.71 9.71 7.42
CA PHE A 64 11.40 8.29 7.36
C PHE A 64 10.12 8.05 6.56
N SER A 65 10.15 7.05 5.68
CA SER A 65 9.00 6.59 4.92
C SER A 65 8.87 5.07 5.06
N LEU A 66 7.65 4.60 5.27
CA LEU A 66 7.28 3.20 5.37
C LEU A 66 6.06 2.96 4.50
N THR A 67 6.15 2.08 3.50
CA THR A 67 4.98 1.64 2.74
C THR A 67 4.33 0.48 3.47
N GLY A 68 3.12 0.69 3.97
CA GLY A 68 2.35 -0.32 4.68
C GLY A 68 1.26 -0.99 3.85
N GLY A 69 0.59 -1.96 4.45
CA GLY A 69 -0.41 -2.80 3.80
C GLY A 69 -0.09 -4.29 3.91
N PHE A 70 -1.11 -5.11 3.65
CA PHE A 70 -1.13 -6.56 3.86
C PHE A 70 0.09 -7.29 3.26
N TRP A 71 0.68 -6.74 2.19
CA TRP A 71 1.87 -7.19 1.47
C TRP A 71 2.52 -6.02 0.69
N GLY A 72 2.76 -4.88 1.35
CA GLY A 72 3.32 -3.70 0.69
C GLY A 72 4.58 -4.06 -0.11
N GLY A 73 4.49 -4.02 -1.44
CA GLY A 73 5.66 -4.18 -2.29
C GLY A 73 6.68 -3.13 -1.86
N ALA A 74 7.89 -3.57 -1.51
CA ALA A 74 8.99 -2.71 -1.14
C ALA A 74 9.48 -1.93 -2.37
N GLY A 75 8.63 -1.07 -2.93
CA GLY A 75 8.94 -0.16 -4.01
C GLY A 75 8.70 1.23 -3.48
N GLY A 76 9.75 2.05 -3.39
CA GLY A 76 9.60 3.46 -3.03
C GLY A 76 8.49 4.09 -3.86
N GLY A 77 7.70 4.97 -3.25
CA GLY A 77 6.50 5.55 -3.85
C GLY A 77 6.72 6.05 -5.29
N CYS A 78 5.66 6.04 -6.10
CA CYS A 78 5.76 6.32 -7.53
C CYS A 78 6.49 7.65 -7.83
N SER A 79 7.29 7.66 -8.88
CA SER A 79 7.87 8.89 -9.43
C SER A 79 6.82 9.82 -10.07
N GLY A 80 5.61 9.30 -10.35
CA GLY A 80 4.55 10.01 -11.06
C GLY A 80 4.77 10.09 -12.58
N ALA A 81 5.80 9.44 -13.08
CA ALA A 81 6.19 9.44 -14.49
C ALA A 81 6.28 8.03 -15.11
N GLU A 82 5.89 7.01 -14.33
CA GLU A 82 5.80 5.60 -14.73
C GLU A 82 4.99 5.46 -16.02
N ARG A 83 5.54 4.70 -16.98
CA ARG A 83 4.85 4.45 -18.26
C ARG A 83 5.45 3.30 -19.06
N ILE A 84 4.65 2.78 -19.98
CA ILE A 84 5.07 1.89 -21.05
C ILE A 84 5.70 2.73 -22.18
N GLY A 85 7.03 2.75 -22.21
CA GLY A 85 7.77 3.36 -23.30
C GLY A 85 7.52 2.68 -24.66
N LYS A 86 7.38 1.35 -24.66
CA LYS A 86 7.23 0.56 -25.88
C LYS A 86 6.49 -0.74 -25.61
N ALA A 87 5.52 -1.07 -26.47
CA ALA A 87 4.98 -2.42 -26.63
C ALA A 87 5.16 -2.77 -28.12
N LYS A 88 6.07 -3.69 -28.44
CA LYS A 88 6.38 -4.00 -29.84
C LYS A 88 6.55 -5.50 -30.05
N CYS A 89 5.77 -6.03 -30.97
CA CYS A 89 5.93 -7.38 -31.49
C CYS A 89 6.95 -7.45 -32.62
N ARG A 90 7.61 -8.59 -32.75
CA ARG A 90 8.50 -8.96 -33.85
C ARG A 90 8.45 -10.46 -34.10
N ALA A 91 8.47 -10.87 -35.38
CA ALA A 91 8.64 -12.26 -35.75
C ALA A 91 9.96 -12.81 -35.19
N ARG A 92 9.90 -13.96 -34.51
CA ARG A 92 11.04 -14.64 -33.89
C ARG A 92 10.76 -16.13 -33.77
N ASN A 93 11.72 -16.96 -34.19
CA ASN A 93 11.67 -18.43 -34.09
C ASN A 93 10.38 -19.08 -34.66
N GLY A 94 9.80 -18.50 -35.72
CA GLY A 94 8.57 -19.02 -36.31
C GLY A 94 7.27 -18.59 -35.63
N GLY A 95 7.34 -17.81 -34.55
CA GLY A 95 6.19 -17.13 -33.92
C GLY A 95 6.43 -15.62 -33.78
N ASN A 96 5.63 -14.93 -32.95
CA ASN A 96 5.86 -13.53 -32.61
C ASN A 96 6.33 -13.37 -31.16
N GLN A 97 7.31 -12.50 -30.94
CA GLN A 97 7.73 -12.09 -29.60
C GLN A 97 7.31 -10.65 -29.34
N LEU A 98 6.45 -10.44 -28.34
CA LEU A 98 6.11 -9.12 -27.82
C LEU A 98 7.11 -8.73 -26.75
N LYS A 99 7.69 -7.53 -26.89
CA LYS A 99 8.51 -6.91 -25.86
C LYS A 99 7.87 -5.62 -25.38
N VAL A 100 7.55 -5.60 -24.09
CA VAL A 100 7.04 -4.42 -23.39
C VAL A 100 8.18 -3.84 -22.56
N VAL A 101 8.44 -2.54 -22.70
CA VAL A 101 9.51 -1.82 -22.00
C VAL A 101 8.91 -0.69 -21.21
N LEU A 102 9.13 -0.75 -19.89
CA LEU A 102 8.71 0.25 -18.93
C LEU A 102 9.79 1.33 -18.78
N LYS A 103 9.36 2.53 -18.42
CA LYS A 103 10.20 3.72 -18.27
C LYS A 103 9.84 4.47 -17.00
N ASN A 104 10.85 5.17 -16.47
CA ASN A 104 10.75 6.08 -15.34
C ASN A 104 10.27 5.44 -14.04
N GLY A 105 10.24 4.11 -13.94
CA GLY A 105 9.93 3.47 -12.66
C GLY A 105 11.02 3.75 -11.63
N VAL A 106 10.66 3.69 -10.36
CA VAL A 106 11.61 3.80 -9.25
C VAL A 106 12.54 2.58 -9.26
N PRO A 107 13.88 2.75 -9.23
CA PRO A 107 14.80 1.62 -9.15
C PRO A 107 14.50 0.70 -7.96
N GLY A 108 14.45 -0.61 -8.21
CA GLY A 108 14.12 -1.62 -7.20
C GLY A 108 12.63 -1.85 -7.02
N ASP A 109 11.76 -1.02 -7.62
CA ASP A 109 10.32 -1.24 -7.61
C ASP A 109 9.94 -2.41 -8.51
N ASP A 110 8.93 -3.17 -8.08
CA ASP A 110 8.41 -4.30 -8.86
C ASP A 110 7.30 -3.83 -9.80
N PHE A 111 7.15 -4.55 -10.90
CA PHE A 111 6.11 -4.32 -11.89
C PHE A 111 5.50 -5.63 -12.37
N THR A 112 4.26 -5.56 -12.82
CA THR A 112 3.56 -6.62 -13.54
C THR A 112 2.99 -6.06 -14.83
N VAL A 113 3.15 -6.80 -15.93
CA VAL A 113 2.52 -6.51 -17.21
C VAL A 113 1.50 -7.61 -17.50
N THR A 114 0.27 -7.21 -17.83
CA THR A 114 -0.84 -8.09 -18.19
C THR A 114 -1.34 -7.74 -19.59
N LEU A 115 -1.49 -8.75 -20.44
CA LEU A 115 -2.11 -8.61 -21.74
C LEU A 115 -3.63 -8.81 -21.65
N ASP A 116 -4.34 -8.35 -22.66
CA ASP A 116 -5.80 -8.50 -22.82
C ASP A 116 -6.31 -9.94 -22.79
N ASP A 117 -5.49 -10.90 -23.22
CA ASP A 117 -5.79 -12.34 -23.12
C ASP A 117 -5.44 -12.96 -21.76
N GLY A 118 -5.00 -12.15 -20.80
CA GLY A 118 -4.64 -12.56 -19.44
C GLY A 118 -3.20 -13.06 -19.28
N ALA A 119 -2.39 -13.10 -20.33
CA ALA A 119 -0.98 -13.45 -20.19
C ALA A 119 -0.24 -12.41 -19.34
N THR A 120 0.58 -12.87 -18.38
CA THR A 120 1.31 -12.01 -17.44
C THR A 120 2.81 -12.24 -17.47
N ASP A 121 3.58 -11.18 -17.22
CA ASP A 121 5.02 -11.24 -16.97
C ASP A 121 5.42 -10.11 -16.01
N SER A 122 6.32 -10.39 -15.07
CA SER A 122 6.65 -9.50 -13.95
C SER A 122 8.16 -9.38 -13.78
N GLY A 123 8.59 -8.36 -13.05
CA GLY A 123 9.98 -8.19 -12.66
C GLY A 123 10.24 -6.89 -11.94
N THR A 124 11.50 -6.51 -11.83
CA THR A 124 11.93 -5.34 -11.08
C THR A 124 12.51 -4.26 -12.00
N ILE A 125 12.27 -3.00 -11.66
CA ILE A 125 12.82 -1.83 -12.33
C ILE A 125 14.31 -1.71 -12.01
N ASN A 126 15.15 -1.63 -13.04
CA ASN A 126 16.60 -1.49 -12.82
C ASN A 126 17.00 -0.05 -12.42
N ALA A 127 18.28 0.13 -12.06
CA ALA A 127 18.90 1.42 -11.72
C ALA A 127 18.73 2.55 -12.74
N ARG A 128 18.28 2.28 -13.97
CA ARG A 128 18.00 3.29 -15.02
C ARG A 128 16.50 3.60 -15.16
N GLY A 129 15.68 3.15 -14.22
CA GLY A 129 14.22 3.30 -14.27
C GLY A 129 13.57 2.53 -15.42
N LYS A 130 14.13 1.37 -15.81
CA LYS A 130 13.59 0.55 -16.91
C LYS A 130 13.23 -0.85 -16.43
N GLY A 131 11.99 -1.24 -16.70
CA GLY A 131 11.50 -2.62 -16.64
C GLY A 131 11.34 -3.21 -18.03
N LYS A 132 11.27 -4.53 -18.14
CA LYS A 132 11.05 -5.22 -19.42
C LYS A 132 10.30 -6.52 -19.19
N ALA A 133 9.13 -6.63 -19.81
CA ALA A 133 8.38 -7.87 -19.95
C ALA A 133 8.51 -8.43 -21.38
N VAL A 134 8.58 -9.75 -21.52
CA VAL A 134 8.73 -10.44 -22.80
C VAL A 134 7.77 -11.62 -22.89
N PHE A 135 6.91 -11.59 -23.90
CA PHE A 135 5.98 -12.67 -24.21
C PHE A 135 6.40 -13.32 -25.52
N ASN A 136 6.60 -14.62 -25.51
CA ASN A 136 6.92 -15.41 -26.70
C ASN A 136 5.65 -15.98 -27.32
N ASP A 137 5.76 -16.46 -28.56
CA ASP A 137 4.71 -17.21 -29.26
C ASP A 137 3.35 -16.50 -29.31
N ARG A 138 3.38 -15.17 -29.47
CA ARG A 138 2.19 -14.34 -29.58
C ARG A 138 1.44 -14.61 -30.90
N PRO A 139 0.10 -14.66 -30.87
CA PRO A 139 -0.69 -14.68 -32.10
C PRO A 139 -0.50 -13.38 -32.90
N SER A 140 -0.74 -13.43 -34.20
CA SER A 140 -0.82 -12.25 -35.06
C SER A 140 -2.04 -11.39 -34.69
N GLY A 141 -1.95 -10.09 -34.96
CA GLY A 141 -3.00 -9.12 -34.66
C GLY A 141 -2.68 -8.19 -33.50
N GLY A 142 -3.63 -7.30 -33.21
CA GLY A 142 -3.53 -6.27 -32.18
C GLY A 142 -4.02 -6.72 -30.82
N GLY A 143 -3.56 -6.03 -29.78
CA GLY A 143 -4.02 -6.18 -28.40
C GLY A 143 -3.48 -5.08 -27.50
N ASN A 144 -3.83 -5.11 -26.22
CA ASN A 144 -3.38 -4.13 -25.23
C ASN A 144 -2.47 -4.78 -24.17
N ALA A 145 -1.41 -4.07 -23.80
CA ALA A 145 -0.56 -4.42 -22.67
C ALA A 145 -0.76 -3.39 -21.56
N GLY A 146 -1.32 -3.80 -20.43
CA GLY A 146 -1.40 -3.02 -19.21
C GLY A 146 -0.19 -3.27 -18.32
N ALA A 147 0.34 -2.24 -17.68
CA ALA A 147 1.41 -2.34 -16.70
C ALA A 147 0.93 -1.76 -15.36
N VAL A 148 1.30 -2.42 -14.27
CA VAL A 148 1.08 -1.98 -12.89
C VAL A 148 2.41 -2.03 -12.16
N TRP A 149 2.74 -0.98 -11.42
CA TRP A 149 3.89 -0.91 -10.52
C TRP A 149 3.42 -1.14 -9.09
N SER A 150 4.29 -1.62 -8.18
CA SER A 150 3.88 -1.92 -6.80
C SER A 150 3.36 -0.70 -6.06
N CYS A 151 3.82 0.50 -6.43
CA CYS A 151 3.33 1.76 -5.91
C CYS A 151 1.89 2.12 -6.38
N GLY A 152 1.27 1.31 -7.25
CA GLY A 152 -0.09 1.48 -7.76
C GLY A 152 -0.20 2.31 -9.05
N ALA A 153 0.91 2.84 -9.58
CA ALA A 153 0.90 3.46 -10.91
C ALA A 153 0.47 2.44 -11.98
N THR A 154 -0.22 2.93 -13.00
CA THR A 154 -0.66 2.11 -14.13
C THR A 154 -0.44 2.84 -15.45
N ASP A 155 -0.23 2.07 -16.51
CA ASP A 155 -0.24 2.59 -17.88
C ASP A 155 -0.66 1.47 -18.84
N GLU A 156 -1.21 1.82 -19.99
CA GLU A 156 -1.64 0.87 -21.01
C GLU A 156 -1.11 1.27 -22.39
N LYS A 157 -0.74 0.27 -23.19
CA LYS A 157 -0.30 0.51 -24.57
C LYS A 157 -0.74 -0.60 -25.51
N SER A 158 -1.35 -0.20 -26.62
CA SER A 158 -1.65 -1.10 -27.72
C SER A 158 -0.38 -1.62 -28.38
N TYR A 159 -0.42 -2.87 -28.83
CA TYR A 159 0.59 -3.50 -29.67
C TYR A 159 -0.08 -4.15 -30.88
N ASP A 160 0.72 -4.45 -31.89
CA ASP A 160 0.29 -5.19 -33.08
C ASP A 160 1.40 -6.18 -33.48
N CYS A 161 1.01 -7.43 -33.69
CA CYS A 161 1.88 -8.52 -34.05
C CYS A 161 1.71 -8.90 -35.52
N PRO A 162 2.82 -9.07 -36.28
CA PRO A 162 2.79 -9.46 -37.69
C PRO A 162 2.05 -10.77 -37.95
#